data_AF-A0A836XJ39-F1
#
_entry.id   AF-A0A836XJ39-F1
#
_cell.length_a   1.000
_cell.length_b   1.000
_cell.length_c   1.000
_cell.angle_alpha   90.00
_cell.angle_beta   90.00
_cell.angle_gamma   90.00
#
_symmetry.space_group_name_H-M   'P 1'
#
loop_
_entity.id
_entity.type
_entity.pdbx_description
1 polymer ?
#
loop_
_entity_poly.entity_id
_entity_poly.type
_entity_poly.pdbx_seq_one_letter_code
_entity_poly.pdbx_strand_id
1 'polypeptide(L)'
;MLLIFDDRGDTLKLHGKGWLVEEFQFPLRWADPGFEIDEPDAALRDKAPLQYRIKSHLRQAGPCSNKELSQAIGKPLNSVTNATGKLFYAGDIHKLPDGRFQTGV
;
A
#
# COMPACT_ATOMS: atom_id res chain seq x y z
N MET A 1 9.80 -11.64 -18.11
CA MET A 1 9.82 -13.10 -18.33
C MET A 1 9.28 -13.74 -17.06
N LEU A 2 8.17 -14.45 -17.16
CA LEU A 2 7.44 -15.04 -16.03
C LEU A 2 8.14 -16.34 -15.63
N LEU A 3 8.62 -16.47 -14.39
CA LEU A 3 9.12 -17.73 -13.85
C LEU A 3 8.08 -18.25 -12.86
N ILE A 4 7.30 -19.23 -13.32
CA ILE A 4 6.37 -20.01 -12.50
C ILE A 4 7.22 -21.05 -11.77
N PHE A 5 7.19 -21.03 -10.44
CA PHE A 5 7.77 -22.11 -9.64
C PHE A 5 6.69 -23.18 -9.46
N ASP A 6 6.83 -24.28 -10.19
CA ASP A 6 6.05 -25.50 -9.99
C ASP A 6 6.71 -26.26 -8.84
N ASP A 7 6.07 -26.21 -7.66
CA ASP A 7 6.53 -26.85 -6.43
C ASP A 7 6.11 -28.33 -6.40
N ARG A 8 6.66 -29.11 -7.34
CA ARG A 8 6.48 -30.57 -7.36
C ARG A 8 7.75 -31.26 -7.85
N GLY A 9 8.56 -31.70 -6.90
CA GLY A 9 9.54 -32.74 -7.15
C GLY A 9 10.86 -32.51 -6.45
N ASP A 10 11.08 -33.28 -5.40
CA ASP A 10 12.35 -33.48 -4.72
C ASP A 10 13.55 -33.59 -5.69
N THR A 11 14.69 -33.13 -5.21
CA THR A 11 16.07 -33.24 -5.74
C THR A 11 16.57 -32.13 -6.68
N LEU A 12 16.98 -31.00 -6.08
CA LEU A 12 17.97 -30.09 -6.67
C LEU A 12 19.36 -30.73 -6.65
N LYS A 13 19.78 -31.37 -7.75
CA LYS A 13 21.19 -31.70 -7.99
C LYS A 13 21.87 -30.57 -8.75
N LEU A 14 22.63 -29.74 -8.05
CA LEU A 14 23.50 -28.73 -8.64
C LEU A 14 24.77 -29.40 -9.19
N HIS A 15 24.93 -29.40 -10.51
CA HIS A 15 26.15 -29.83 -11.19
C HIS A 15 27.13 -28.64 -11.29
N GLY A 16 28.15 -28.63 -10.45
CA GLY A 16 29.28 -27.71 -10.57
C GLY A 16 30.50 -28.24 -9.82
N LYS A 17 31.63 -28.45 -10.51
CA LYS A 17 32.94 -28.72 -9.91
C LYS A 17 33.48 -27.43 -9.28
N GLY A 18 32.95 -27.06 -8.13
CA GLY A 18 33.49 -26.02 -7.26
C GLY A 18 33.42 -26.52 -5.84
N TRP A 19 34.52 -26.44 -5.10
CA TRP A 19 34.45 -26.65 -3.65
C TRP A 19 33.65 -25.51 -3.04
N LEU A 20 32.64 -25.87 -2.25
CA LEU A 20 31.77 -24.95 -1.52
C LEU A 20 32.65 -24.27 -0.45
N VAL A 21 33.23 -23.11 -0.79
CA VAL A 21 33.96 -22.28 0.17
C VAL A 21 32.93 -21.57 1.01
N GLU A 22 32.78 -22.07 2.24
CA GLU A 22 31.95 -21.56 3.33
C GLU A 22 30.46 -21.40 3.01
N GLU A 23 29.64 -21.75 4.00
CA GLU A 23 28.23 -21.41 3.98
C GLU A 23 28.13 -19.88 3.93
N PHE A 24 27.86 -19.33 2.75
CA PHE A 24 27.39 -17.95 2.62
C PHE A 24 25.94 -17.90 3.14
N GLN A 25 25.76 -18.19 4.42
CA GLN A 25 24.61 -17.75 5.18
C GLN A 25 24.73 -16.24 5.23
N PHE A 26 24.01 -15.54 4.36
CA PHE A 26 23.43 -14.30 4.81
C PHE A 26 22.36 -14.71 5.82
N PRO A 27 22.54 -14.51 7.15
CA PRO A 27 21.35 -14.20 7.91
C PRO A 27 20.84 -12.92 7.25
N LEU A 28 19.72 -13.01 6.53
CA LEU A 28 18.84 -11.86 6.42
C LEU A 28 18.55 -11.48 7.87
N ARG A 29 19.40 -10.60 8.43
CA ARG A 29 19.12 -9.94 9.68
C ARG A 29 17.83 -9.24 9.37
N TRP A 30 16.73 -9.78 9.89
CA TRP A 30 15.50 -9.03 10.03
C TRP A 30 15.95 -7.70 10.59
N ALA A 31 15.88 -6.65 9.77
CA ALA A 31 16.25 -5.33 10.21
C ALA A 31 15.51 -5.11 11.54
N ASP A 32 16.23 -4.64 12.56
CA ASP A 32 15.64 -4.35 13.86
C ASP A 32 14.31 -3.62 13.66
N PRO A 33 13.25 -3.95 14.44
CA PRO A 33 11.91 -3.36 14.29
C PRO A 33 11.96 -1.88 14.70
N GLY A 34 12.53 -1.08 13.81
CA GLY A 34 12.88 0.32 13.97
C GLY A 34 13.22 0.94 12.61
N PHE A 35 12.87 0.26 11.49
CA PHE A 35 12.70 0.95 10.22
C PHE A 35 11.50 1.88 10.44
N GLU A 36 11.78 3.11 10.84
CA GLU A 36 10.87 4.22 10.59
C GLU A 36 10.59 4.14 9.09
N ILE A 37 9.40 3.64 8.75
CA ILE A 37 8.91 3.74 7.39
C ILE A 37 8.73 5.23 7.22
N ASP A 38 9.79 5.88 6.74
CA ASP A 38 9.77 7.28 6.39
C ASP A 38 8.53 7.47 5.54
N GLU A 39 7.71 8.38 6.04
CA GLU A 39 6.42 8.71 5.50
C GLU A 39 6.55 8.75 3.96
N PRO A 40 5.83 7.89 3.19
CA PRO A 40 6.22 7.56 1.83
C PRO A 40 6.39 8.82 1.02
N ASP A 41 7.58 8.94 0.40
CA ASP A 41 8.09 10.07 -0.35
C ASP A 41 6.97 10.82 -1.07
N ALA A 42 6.86 12.14 -0.84
CA ALA A 42 5.76 12.96 -1.35
C ALA A 42 5.55 12.80 -2.86
N ALA A 43 6.63 12.53 -3.60
CA ALA A 43 6.60 12.25 -5.03
C ALA A 43 5.83 10.97 -5.41
N LEU A 44 5.82 9.95 -4.54
CA LEU A 44 5.02 8.73 -4.72
C LEU A 44 3.54 8.98 -4.40
N ARG A 45 3.23 9.90 -3.48
CA ARG A 45 1.85 10.28 -3.14
C ARG A 45 1.12 10.91 -4.32
N ASP A 46 1.82 11.70 -5.12
CA ASP A 46 1.24 12.35 -6.30
C ASP A 46 0.87 11.37 -7.42
N LYS A 47 1.64 10.29 -7.55
CA LYS A 47 1.39 9.19 -8.48
C LYS A 47 0.47 8.11 -7.90
N ALA A 48 0.13 8.21 -6.61
CA ALA A 48 -0.66 7.20 -5.94
C ALA A 48 -2.11 7.18 -6.46
N PRO A 49 -2.75 5.99 -6.48
CA PRO A 49 -4.17 5.87 -6.82
C PRO A 49 -5.03 6.82 -5.99
N LEU A 50 -6.06 7.40 -6.60
CA LEU A 50 -6.93 8.40 -5.97
C LEU A 50 -7.50 7.92 -4.62
N GLN A 51 -7.82 6.64 -4.51
CA GLN A 51 -8.29 6.00 -3.28
C GLN A 51 -7.28 6.08 -2.14
N TYR A 52 -5.99 5.88 -2.43
CA TYR A 52 -4.92 6.00 -1.45
C TYR A 52 -4.76 7.44 -0.97
N ARG A 53 -4.82 8.41 -1.89
CA ARG A 53 -4.76 9.84 -1.55
C ARG A 53 -5.93 10.26 -0.66
N ILE A 54 -7.14 9.77 -0.94
CA ILE A 54 -8.33 9.99 -0.10
C ILE A 54 -8.14 9.40 1.29
N LYS A 55 -7.74 8.11 1.41
CA LYS A 55 -7.50 7.49 2.72
C LYS A 55 -6.42 8.23 3.52
N SER A 56 -5.34 8.61 2.86
CA SER A 56 -4.23 9.32 3.50
C SER A 56 -4.68 10.68 4.03
N HIS A 57 -5.44 11.43 3.23
CA HIS A 57 -5.99 12.71 3.66
C HIS A 57 -6.97 12.56 4.83
N LEU A 58 -7.86 11.56 4.79
CA LEU A 58 -8.78 11.30 5.89
C LEU A 58 -8.08 10.90 7.20
N ARG A 59 -6.91 10.26 7.12
CA ARG A 59 -6.08 9.96 8.30
C ARG A 59 -5.36 11.19 8.84
N GLN A 60 -4.88 12.06 7.96
CA GLN A 60 -4.08 13.24 8.33
C GLN A 60 -4.94 14.43 8.76
N ALA A 61 -5.97 14.76 7.98
CA ALA A 61 -6.84 15.92 8.19
C ALA A 61 -8.12 15.57 8.99
N GLY A 62 -8.42 14.29 9.17
CA GLY A 62 -9.62 13.81 9.87
C GLY A 62 -10.85 13.71 8.97
N PRO A 63 -12.07 13.67 9.55
CA PRO A 63 -13.29 13.44 8.79
C PRO A 63 -13.62 14.59 7.83
N CYS A 64 -13.82 14.26 6.55
CA CYS A 64 -14.09 15.26 5.49
C CYS A 64 -15.21 14.82 4.54
N SER A 65 -15.86 15.80 3.91
CA SER A 65 -16.86 15.62 2.87
C SER A 65 -16.22 15.45 1.48
N ASN A 66 -16.99 14.96 0.52
CA ASN A 66 -16.52 14.85 -0.88
C ASN A 66 -16.14 16.20 -1.49
N LYS A 67 -16.77 17.30 -1.06
CA LYS A 67 -16.45 18.66 -1.54
C LYS A 67 -15.07 19.09 -1.05
N GLU A 68 -14.80 18.90 0.23
CA GLU A 68 -13.50 19.22 0.85
C GLU A 68 -12.38 18.34 0.26
N LEU A 69 -12.64 17.03 0.09
CA LEU A 69 -11.70 16.10 -0.55
C LEU A 69 -11.40 16.50 -2.01
N SER A 70 -12.41 16.95 -2.76
CA SER A 70 -12.24 17.42 -4.14
C SER A 70 -11.33 18.64 -4.23
N GLN A 71 -11.51 19.60 -3.31
CA GLN A 71 -10.68 20.80 -3.23
C GLN A 71 -9.25 20.48 -2.77
N ALA A 72 -9.09 19.68 -1.71
CA ALA A 72 -7.78 19.35 -1.15
C ALA A 72 -6.91 18.51 -2.09
N ILE A 73 -7.52 17.56 -2.81
CA ILE A 73 -6.79 16.64 -3.71
C ILE A 73 -6.63 17.25 -5.12
N GLY A 74 -7.41 18.29 -5.46
CA GLY A 74 -7.41 18.91 -6.79
C GLY A 74 -7.98 18.00 -7.87
N LYS A 75 -9.01 17.22 -7.53
CA LYS A 75 -9.67 16.26 -8.45
C LYS A 75 -11.16 16.55 -8.55
N PRO A 76 -11.79 16.27 -9.70
CA PRO A 76 -13.21 16.59 -9.89
C PRO A 76 -14.10 15.80 -8.93
N LEU A 77 -15.18 16.45 -8.47
CA LEU A 77 -16.09 15.91 -7.47
C LEU A 77 -16.67 14.54 -7.86
N ASN A 78 -16.94 14.31 -9.14
CA ASN A 78 -17.47 13.03 -9.64
C ASN A 78 -16.47 11.89 -9.43
N SER A 79 -15.19 12.12 -9.70
CA SER A 79 -14.14 11.12 -9.50
C SER A 79 -13.91 10.83 -8.02
N VAL A 80 -13.94 11.87 -7.18
CA VAL A 80 -13.83 11.71 -5.72
C VAL A 80 -15.04 10.96 -5.16
N THR A 81 -16.25 11.24 -5.64
CA THR A 81 -17.48 10.55 -5.22
C THR A 81 -17.45 9.08 -5.61
N ASN A 82 -16.98 8.74 -6.81
CA ASN A 82 -16.81 7.35 -7.23
C ASN A 82 -15.74 6.64 -6.38
N ALA A 83 -14.59 7.28 -6.17
CA ALA A 83 -13.52 6.71 -5.36
C ALA A 83 -13.91 6.50 -3.90
N THR A 84 -14.54 7.49 -3.26
CA THR A 84 -15.10 7.36 -1.89
C THR A 84 -16.20 6.31 -1.83
N GLY A 85 -17.07 6.22 -2.83
CA GLY A 85 -18.07 5.14 -2.93
C GLY A 85 -17.42 3.76 -2.91
N LYS A 86 -16.38 3.53 -3.74
CA LYS A 86 -15.63 2.27 -3.74
C LYS A 86 -15.01 1.94 -2.39
N LEU A 87 -14.42 2.93 -1.72
CA LEU A 87 -13.84 2.76 -0.39
C LEU A 87 -14.91 2.45 0.67
N PHE A 88 -16.07 3.10 0.57
CA PHE A 88 -17.19 2.86 1.48
C PHE A 88 -17.75 1.45 1.31
N TYR A 89 -17.99 1.00 0.08
CA TYR A 89 -18.47 -0.36 -0.19
C TYR A 89 -17.44 -1.44 0.17
N ALA A 90 -16.14 -1.12 0.11
CA ALA A 90 -15.07 -2.01 0.56
C ALA A 90 -14.93 -2.08 2.10
N GLY A 91 -15.63 -1.22 2.85
CA GLY A 91 -15.51 -1.12 4.30
C GLY A 91 -14.26 -0.39 4.80
N ASP A 92 -13.51 0.25 3.90
CA ASP A 92 -12.28 0.97 4.25
C ASP A 92 -12.53 2.32 4.94
N ILE A 93 -13.67 2.94 4.62
CA ILE A 93 -14.12 4.21 5.20
C ILE A 93 -15.60 4.09 5.57
N HIS A 94 -16.01 4.82 6.58
CA HIS A 94 -17.38 4.90 7.04
C HIS A 94 -17.89 6.33 6.93
N LYS A 95 -19.21 6.46 6.76
CA LYS A 95 -19.88 7.75 6.66
C LYS A 95 -20.48 8.10 8.01
N LEU A 96 -20.11 9.26 8.53
CA LEU A 96 -20.63 9.83 9.77
C LEU A 96 -22.06 10.34 9.57
N PRO A 97 -22.83 10.52 10.67
CA PRO A 97 -24.21 11.03 10.62
C PRO A 97 -24.32 12.42 9.96
N ASP A 98 -23.27 13.23 10.03
CA ASP A 98 -23.18 14.55 9.40
C ASP A 98 -22.82 14.50 7.90
N GLY A 99 -22.62 13.31 7.35
CA GLY A 99 -22.31 13.08 5.95
C GLY A 99 -20.84 13.13 5.58
N ARG A 100 -19.92 13.35 6.54
CA ARG A 100 -18.48 13.26 6.33
C ARG A 100 -17.99 11.82 6.32
N PHE A 101 -16.84 11.57 5.71
CA PHE A 101 -16.19 10.27 5.68
C PHE A 101 -15.03 10.23 6.66
N GLN A 102 -14.83 9.08 7.30
CA GLN A 102 -13.72 8.81 8.21
C GLN A 102 -13.18 7.40 7.93
N THR A 103 -11.89 7.18 8.17
CA THR A 103 -11.27 5.85 8.06
C THR A 103 -11.57 5.01 9.30
N GLY A 104 -11.89 3.72 9.10
CA GLY A 104 -11.85 2.70 10.16
C GLY A 104 -10.46 2.58 10.73
N VAL A 105 -10.21 3.19 11.89
CA VAL A 105 -9.09 2.81 12.76
C VAL A 105 -9.66 1.86 13.79
#